data_AF-A0ABD0PN42-F1
#
_entry.id   AF-A0ABD0PN42-F1
#
_cell.length_a   1.000
_cell.length_b   1.000
_cell.length_c   1.000
_cell.angle_alpha   90.00
_cell.angle_beta   90.00
_cell.angle_gamma   90.00
#
_symmetry.space_group_name_H-M   'P 1'
#
loop_
_entity.id
_entity.type
_entity.pdbx_description
1 polymer ?
#
loop_
_entity_poly.entity_id
_entity_poly.type
_entity_poly.pdbx_seq_one_letter_code
_entity_poly.pdbx_strand_id
1 'polypeptide(L)'
;IRQQHRHPGAFGMSDMYLICRLSPFSYHIDFCTQECLRCEWFDLAELAKTGETTPITSRVAKLLLYGLENGFHNIDLTMEQLPAVYTGLFYQLYHRRLPE
;
A
#
# COMPACT_ATOMS: atom_id res chain seq x y z
N ILE A 1 5.17 4.47 -21.44
CA ILE A 1 3.88 3.74 -21.49
C ILE A 1 3.23 3.86 -20.11
N ARG A 2 2.02 4.40 -19.98
CA ARG A 2 1.30 4.48 -18.69
C ARG A 2 0.71 3.09 -18.36
N GLN A 3 1.12 2.51 -17.23
CA GLN A 3 0.66 1.19 -16.81
C GLN A 3 -0.85 1.23 -16.52
N GLN A 4 -1.60 0.18 -16.91
CA GLN A 4 -3.06 0.04 -16.76
C GLN A 4 -3.96 1.11 -17.45
N HIS A 5 -3.41 2.12 -18.14
CA HIS A 5 -4.22 3.16 -18.81
C HIS A 5 -5.20 2.62 -19.87
N ARG A 6 -4.87 1.46 -20.46
CA ARG A 6 -5.72 0.76 -21.44
C ARG A 6 -6.52 -0.39 -20.82
N HIS A 7 -6.50 -0.54 -19.48
CA HIS A 7 -7.33 -1.53 -18.81
C HIS A 7 -8.81 -1.22 -19.09
N PRO A 8 -9.68 -2.21 -19.34
CA PRO A 8 -11.08 -1.96 -19.71
C PRO A 8 -11.83 -1.09 -18.69
N GLY A 9 -11.54 -1.28 -17.41
CA GLY A 9 -12.11 -0.46 -16.32
C GLY A 9 -11.45 0.90 -16.09
N ALA A 10 -10.39 1.25 -16.82
CA ALA A 10 -9.68 2.53 -16.64
C ALA A 10 -10.28 3.67 -17.47
N PHE A 11 -11.11 3.38 -18.49
CA PHE A 11 -11.78 4.38 -19.33
C PHE A 11 -10.86 5.51 -19.86
N GLY A 12 -9.60 5.19 -20.17
CA GLY A 12 -8.61 6.19 -20.63
C GLY A 12 -8.10 7.12 -19.52
N MET A 13 -8.26 6.76 -18.26
CA MET A 13 -7.72 7.47 -17.10
C MET A 13 -6.51 6.74 -16.52
N SER A 14 -5.80 7.39 -15.61
CA SER A 14 -4.66 6.79 -14.91
C SER A 14 -4.65 7.31 -13.49
N ASP A 15 -4.80 6.38 -12.56
CA ASP A 15 -4.71 6.66 -11.13
C ASP A 15 -3.42 6.05 -10.57
N MET A 16 -3.04 6.55 -9.39
CA MET A 16 -2.01 5.95 -8.56
C MET A 16 -2.68 5.26 -7.36
N TYR A 17 -2.32 4.01 -7.12
CA TYR A 17 -2.74 3.26 -5.93
C TYR A 17 -1.57 3.12 -4.97
N LEU A 18 -1.77 3.55 -3.71
CA LEU A 18 -0.75 3.53 -2.66
C LEU A 18 -1.09 2.48 -1.62
N ILE A 19 -0.13 1.63 -1.30
CA ILE A 19 -0.24 0.62 -0.25
C ILE A 19 0.51 1.13 0.98
N CYS A 20 -0.22 1.38 2.05
CA CYS A 20 0.31 1.97 3.27
C CYS A 20 0.36 0.96 4.41
N ARG A 21 1.42 0.99 5.19
CA ARG A 21 1.49 0.27 6.46
C ARG A 21 0.79 1.10 7.53
N LEU A 22 -0.16 0.50 8.23
CA LEU A 22 -0.91 1.12 9.32
C LEU A 22 -0.66 0.36 10.64
N SER A 23 -0.93 1.03 11.76
CA SER A 23 -0.97 0.41 13.08
C SER A 23 -2.42 0.38 13.56
N PRO A 24 -2.96 -0.77 13.97
CA PRO A 24 -4.35 -0.84 14.42
C PRO A 24 -4.54 -0.13 15.76
N PHE A 25 -5.63 0.61 15.89
CA PHE A 25 -6.04 1.21 17.17
C PHE A 25 -6.84 0.22 18.05
N SER A 26 -7.52 -0.74 17.42
CA SER A 26 -8.31 -1.79 18.05
C SER A 26 -8.16 -3.10 17.26
N TYR A 27 -8.43 -4.23 17.90
CA TYR A 27 -8.43 -5.56 17.30
C TYR A 27 -9.84 -6.12 17.06
N HIS A 28 -10.89 -5.43 17.52
CA HIS A 28 -12.25 -5.81 17.22
C HIS A 28 -12.58 -5.54 15.75
N ILE A 29 -13.12 -6.55 15.06
CA ILE A 29 -13.52 -6.44 13.66
C ILE A 29 -15.05 -6.30 13.62
N ASP A 30 -15.51 -5.17 13.12
CA ASP A 30 -16.89 -4.93 12.70
C ASP A 30 -16.84 -4.50 11.22
N PHE A 31 -17.13 -5.44 10.31
CA PHE A 31 -16.90 -5.24 8.88
C PHE A 31 -18.19 -5.04 8.10
N CYS A 32 -18.12 -4.27 7.01
CA CYS A 32 -19.26 -4.04 6.13
C CYS A 32 -19.63 -5.31 5.36
N THR A 33 -20.75 -5.94 5.72
CA THR A 33 -21.23 -7.19 5.08
C THR A 33 -21.85 -6.97 3.70
N GLN A 34 -22.09 -5.72 3.29
CA GLN A 34 -22.54 -5.39 1.94
C GLN A 34 -21.38 -5.41 0.93
N GLU A 35 -20.19 -4.99 1.35
CA GLU A 35 -19.02 -4.87 0.46
C GLU A 35 -18.03 -6.02 0.64
N CYS A 36 -17.89 -6.56 1.86
CA CYS A 36 -16.93 -7.59 2.19
C CYS A 36 -17.64 -8.90 2.51
N LEU A 37 -17.17 -10.00 1.90
CA LEU A 37 -17.64 -11.34 2.24
C LEU A 37 -17.02 -11.83 3.56
N ARG A 38 -15.76 -11.50 3.82
CA ARG A 38 -14.97 -11.89 5.01
C ARG A 38 -13.97 -10.79 5.36
N CYS A 39 -13.71 -10.62 6.65
CA CYS A 39 -12.66 -9.76 7.19
C CYS A 39 -12.09 -10.41 8.44
N GLU A 40 -10.78 -10.63 8.50
CA GLU A 40 -10.14 -11.36 9.59
C GLU A 40 -8.72 -10.88 9.83
N TRP A 41 -8.24 -11.06 11.06
CA TRP A 41 -6.81 -11.02 11.34
C TRP A 41 -6.20 -12.31 10.80
N PHE A 42 -5.29 -12.17 9.84
CA PHE A 42 -4.69 -13.29 9.13
C PHE A 42 -3.20 -13.38 9.45
N ASP A 43 -2.66 -14.60 9.55
CA ASP A 43 -1.23 -14.79 9.78
C ASP A 43 -0.42 -14.27 8.59
N LEU A 44 0.55 -13.39 8.87
CA LEU A 44 1.29 -12.72 7.81
C LEU A 44 2.21 -13.68 7.03
N ALA A 45 2.76 -14.70 7.69
CA ALA A 45 3.61 -15.69 7.06
C ALA A 45 2.79 -16.62 6.15
N GLU A 46 1.55 -16.91 6.52
CA GLU A 46 0.59 -17.60 5.66
C GLU A 46 0.17 -16.72 4.47
N LEU A 47 -0.15 -15.45 4.69
CA LEU A 47 -0.53 -14.52 3.60
C LEU A 47 0.59 -14.36 2.56
N ALA A 48 1.85 -14.40 3.00
CA ALA A 48 3.00 -14.33 2.12
C ALA A 48 3.16 -15.56 1.21
N LYS A 49 2.61 -16.72 1.60
CA LYS A 49 2.81 -18.01 0.92
C LYS A 49 1.58 -18.51 0.18
N THR A 50 0.38 -18.12 0.62
CA THR A 50 -0.88 -18.59 0.04
C THR A 50 -1.02 -18.25 -1.44
N GLY A 51 -1.63 -19.17 -2.20
CA GLY A 51 -2.04 -18.94 -3.57
C GLY A 51 -3.38 -18.21 -3.69
N GLU A 52 -4.15 -18.12 -2.60
CA GLU A 52 -5.48 -17.52 -2.54
C GLU A 52 -5.41 -15.99 -2.31
N THR A 53 -4.48 -15.32 -2.99
CA THR A 53 -4.32 -13.87 -2.93
C THR A 53 -3.69 -13.34 -4.21
N THR A 54 -3.70 -12.01 -4.40
CA THR A 54 -3.08 -11.42 -5.60
C THR A 54 -1.56 -11.40 -5.48
N PRO A 55 -0.81 -11.40 -6.61
CA PRO A 55 0.65 -11.30 -6.58
C PRO A 55 1.17 -10.06 -5.85
N ILE A 56 0.48 -8.92 -5.95
CA ILE A 56 0.84 -7.68 -5.25
C ILE A 56 0.65 -7.86 -3.74
N THR A 57 -0.47 -8.44 -3.30
CA THR A 57 -0.73 -8.71 -1.88
C THR A 57 0.33 -9.64 -1.27
N SER A 58 0.65 -10.76 -1.93
CA SER A 58 1.72 -11.67 -1.48
C SER A 58 3.09 -10.98 -1.41
N ARG A 59 3.41 -10.11 -2.38
CA ARG A 59 4.66 -9.34 -2.37
C ARG A 59 4.72 -8.37 -1.19
N VAL A 60 3.64 -7.66 -0.89
CA VAL A 60 3.56 -6.74 0.25
C VAL A 60 3.66 -7.51 1.56
N ALA A 61 3.01 -8.68 1.69
CA ALA A 61 3.14 -9.52 2.88
C ALA A 61 4.60 -9.95 3.13
N LYS A 62 5.34 -10.35 2.08
CA LYS A 62 6.78 -10.64 2.18
C LYS A 62 7.62 -9.42 2.59
N LEU A 63 7.27 -8.23 2.09
CA LEU A 63 7.92 -6.98 2.48
C LEU A 63 7.68 -6.68 3.97
N LEU A 64 6.45 -6.88 4.45
CA LEU A 64 6.10 -6.72 5.87
C LEU A 64 6.85 -7.72 6.76
N LEU A 65 6.98 -8.98 6.35
CA LEU A 65 7.79 -9.98 7.08
C LEU A 65 9.25 -9.54 7.19
N TYR A 66 9.84 -9.08 6.09
CA TYR A 66 11.20 -8.55 6.11
C TYR A 66 11.33 -7.35 7.06
N GLY A 67 10.35 -6.45 7.08
CA GLY A 67 10.29 -5.33 8.03
C GLY A 67 10.12 -5.74 9.50
N LEU A 68 9.38 -6.81 9.78
CA LEU A 68 9.26 -7.37 11.14
C LEU A 68 10.57 -7.96 11.63
N GLU A 69 11.30 -8.66 10.76
CA GLU A 69 12.56 -9.34 11.10
C GLU A 69 13.76 -8.39 11.15
N ASN A 70 13.78 -7.37 10.28
CA ASN A 70 14.95 -6.51 10.06
C ASN A 70 14.71 -5.04 10.46
N GLY A 71 13.50 -4.69 10.90
CA GLY A 71 13.08 -3.34 11.24
C GLY A 71 12.42 -2.58 10.09
N PHE A 72 11.31 -1.89 10.40
CA PHE A 72 10.46 -1.23 9.40
C PHE A 72 11.13 -0.07 8.65
N HIS A 73 12.16 0.55 9.22
CA HIS A 73 12.95 1.58 8.53
C HIS A 73 13.58 1.09 7.22
N ASN A 74 13.71 -0.23 7.02
CA ASN A 74 14.19 -0.82 5.78
C ASN A 74 13.13 -0.89 4.66
N ILE A 75 11.85 -0.73 4.99
CA ILE A 75 10.74 -0.87 4.03
C ILE A 75 9.85 0.38 3.95
N ASP A 76 9.82 1.20 5.00
CA ASP A 76 8.95 2.35 5.08
C ASP A 76 9.41 3.45 4.11
N LEU A 77 8.41 4.04 3.44
CA LEU A 77 8.56 5.25 2.64
C LEU A 77 7.79 6.39 3.32
N THR A 78 8.27 7.61 3.14
CA THR A 78 7.61 8.85 3.55
C THR A 78 7.01 9.54 2.34
N MET A 79 6.00 10.37 2.59
CA MET A 79 5.42 11.27 1.60
C MET A 79 5.56 12.70 2.11
N GLU A 80 6.16 13.56 1.30
CA GLU A 80 6.27 14.99 1.55
C GLU A 80 5.53 15.77 0.47
N GLN A 81 4.86 16.85 0.86
CA GLN A 81 4.23 17.76 -0.08
C GLN A 81 5.20 18.91 -0.40
N LEU A 82 5.48 19.13 -1.69
CA LEU A 82 6.38 20.20 -2.14
C LEU A 82 5.67 21.13 -3.13
N PRO A 83 5.85 22.46 -3.04
CA PRO A 83 5.26 23.39 -3.98
C PRO A 83 5.95 23.33 -5.35
N ALA A 84 5.16 23.41 -6.42
CA ALA A 84 5.65 23.59 -7.78
C ALA A 84 6.06 25.04 -8.02
N VAL A 85 7.21 25.23 -8.67
CA VAL A 85 7.80 26.57 -8.88
C VAL A 85 6.93 27.49 -9.74
N TYR A 86 6.22 26.95 -10.74
CA TYR A 86 5.62 27.75 -11.82
C TYR A 86 4.10 27.80 -11.86
N THR A 87 3.42 26.91 -11.13
CA THR A 87 1.98 26.67 -11.34
C THR A 87 1.14 26.89 -10.08
N GLY A 88 1.78 27.16 -8.92
CA GLY A 88 1.10 27.21 -7.63
C GLY A 88 0.50 25.87 -7.18
N LEU A 89 0.76 24.79 -7.92
CA LEU A 89 0.35 23.44 -7.59
C LEU A 89 1.33 22.81 -6.60
N PHE A 90 1.00 21.62 -6.09
CA PHE A 90 1.87 20.84 -5.21
C PHE A 90 2.16 19.47 -5.81
N TYR A 91 3.35 18.95 -5.51
CA TYR A 91 3.75 17.58 -5.76
C TYR A 91 3.68 16.77 -4.46
N GLN A 92 3.37 15.48 -4.59
CA GLN A 92 3.57 14.50 -3.52
C GLN A 92 4.84 13.71 -3.86
N LEU A 93 5.87 13.86 -3.05
CA LEU A 93 7.16 13.18 -3.22
C LEU A 93 7.21 11.98 -2.27
N TYR A 94 7.31 10.78 -2.85
CA TYR A 94 7.44 9.53 -2.11
C TYR A 94 8.91 9.07 -2.13
N HIS A 95 9.52 8.91 -0.97
CA HIS A 95 10.94 8.54 -0.86
C HIS A 95 11.22 7.75 0.42
N ARG A 96 12.42 7.18 0.55
CA ARG A 96 12.88 6.65 1.84
C ARG A 96 13.08 7.81 2.81
N ARG A 97 12.75 7.56 4.09
CA ARG A 97 12.99 8.55 5.14
C ARG A 97 14.45 9.01 5.11
N LEU A 98 14.64 10.32 5.06
CA LEU A 98 15.95 10.93 5.18
C LEU A 98 16.30 11.10 6.66
N PRO A 99 17.56 10.91 7.07
CA PRO A 99 18.03 11.34 8.38
C PRO A 99 17.85 12.86 8.54
N GLU A 100 17.58 13.29 9.77
CA GLU A 100 17.64 14.71 10.13
C GLU A 100 19.09 15.21 10.22
#